data_AF-A0A2W5SJM1-F1
#
_entry.id   AF-A0A2W5SJM1-F1
#
_cell.length_a   1.000
_cell.length_b   1.000
_cell.length_c   1.000
_cell.angle_alpha   90.00
_cell.angle_beta   90.00
_cell.angle_gamma   90.00
#
_symmetry.space_group_name_H-M   'P 1'
#
loop_
_entity.id
_entity.type
_entity.pdbx_description
1 polymer ?
#
loop_
_entity_poly.entity_id
_entity_poly.type
_entity_poly.pdbx_seq_one_letter_code
_entity_poly.pdbx_strand_id
1 'polypeptide(L)'
;MENARSPIVSPSWDVPEGRYRDSQMTPLELAASAWLDGFYQLEHVLAAREWAIRLARAPSLELRFAALVHDAERFFPGGPSGTPQNGFDDPDYLFVHSTRSADIVDAWLAENDDTTSAAFRKRVRALILRHEIGGNREEDILQAADSLSFLSTFDWLVVSWVRDGHYTIAGAGEKLDWMLNRIRVPEARELALPFYVRIVTALERAKDDSVDTVGRRRQASDRAHLLGTGNATAV
;
A
#
# COMPACT_ATOMS: atom_id res chain seq x y z
N MET A 1 -28.47 25.78 27.55
CA MET A 1 -27.57 24.67 27.23
C MET A 1 -27.55 24.54 25.72
N GLU A 2 -26.60 25.22 25.10
CA GLU A 2 -26.45 25.31 23.65
C GLU A 2 -25.37 24.31 23.25
N ASN A 3 -25.76 23.27 22.51
CA ASN A 3 -24.83 22.24 22.01
C ASN A 3 -23.99 22.86 20.89
N ALA A 4 -22.84 23.42 21.25
CA ALA A 4 -21.80 23.77 20.31
C ALA A 4 -21.24 22.48 19.70
N ARG A 5 -21.71 22.13 18.49
CA ARG A 5 -21.04 21.15 17.65
C ARG A 5 -19.66 21.71 17.32
N SER A 6 -18.61 21.07 17.84
CA SER A 6 -17.24 21.34 17.40
C SER A 6 -17.17 21.21 15.87
N PRO A 7 -16.49 22.13 15.17
CA PRO A 7 -16.29 22.00 13.74
C PRO A 7 -15.51 20.70 13.50
N ILE A 8 -16.07 19.81 12.68
CA ILE A 8 -15.34 18.68 12.12
C ILE A 8 -14.22 19.31 11.30
N VAL A 9 -13.00 19.28 11.83
CA VAL A 9 -11.80 19.68 11.10
C VAL A 9 -11.77 18.80 9.85
N SER A 10 -11.89 19.40 8.67
CA SER A 10 -11.70 18.69 7.41
C SER A 10 -10.35 17.97 7.49
N PRO A 11 -10.29 16.64 7.35
CA PRO A 11 -9.02 15.95 7.37
C PRO A 11 -8.19 16.51 6.23
N SER A 12 -7.02 17.07 6.53
CA SER A 12 -6.05 17.43 5.48
C SER A 12 -5.63 16.13 4.82
N TRP A 13 -6.07 15.92 3.58
CA TRP A 13 -5.69 14.74 2.80
C TRP A 13 -4.23 14.79 2.33
N ASP A 14 -3.55 15.91 2.56
CA ASP A 14 -2.15 16.10 2.18
C ASP A 14 -1.22 15.21 3.01
N VAL A 15 -0.36 14.49 2.30
CA VAL A 15 0.74 13.74 2.89
C VAL A 15 1.90 14.71 3.09
N PRO A 16 2.40 14.90 4.32
CA PRO A 16 3.54 15.76 4.55
C PRO A 16 4.75 15.33 3.73
N GLU A 17 5.51 16.29 3.21
CA GLU A 17 6.79 16.01 2.55
C GLU A 17 7.70 15.22 3.49
N GLY A 18 8.35 14.19 2.96
CA GLY A 18 9.25 13.33 3.73
C GLY A 18 8.57 12.42 4.74
N ARG A 19 7.24 12.22 4.66
CA ARG A 19 6.50 11.33 5.57
C ARG A 19 7.15 9.94 5.71
N TYR A 20 7.73 9.41 4.64
CA TYR A 20 8.34 8.08 4.62
C TYR A 20 9.88 8.13 4.60
N ARG A 21 10.47 9.29 4.95
CA ARG A 21 11.92 9.39 5.10
C ARG A 21 12.37 8.50 6.25
N ASP A 22 13.22 7.53 5.94
CA ASP A 22 13.75 6.59 6.92
C ASP A 22 15.25 6.36 6.68
N SER A 23 16.08 6.78 7.64
CA SER A 23 17.54 6.59 7.60
C SER A 23 17.98 5.12 7.61
N GLN A 24 17.08 4.20 7.95
CA GLN A 24 17.34 2.77 7.96
C GLN A 24 17.10 2.11 6.60
N MET A 25 16.62 2.84 5.58
CA MET A 25 16.49 2.29 4.23
C MET A 25 17.82 1.79 3.70
N THR A 26 17.84 0.54 3.25
CA THR A 26 19.04 -0.03 2.62
C THR A 26 19.24 0.57 1.21
N PRO A 27 20.46 0.49 0.65
CA PRO A 27 20.69 0.88 -0.76
C PRO A 27 19.73 0.18 -1.73
N LEU A 28 19.41 -1.10 -1.47
CA LEU A 28 18.47 -1.88 -2.26
C LEU A 28 17.03 -1.36 -2.16
N GLU A 29 16.56 -0.99 -0.96
CA GLU A 29 15.24 -0.37 -0.77
C GLU A 29 15.16 1.01 -1.44
N LEU A 30 16.24 1.79 -1.39
CA LEU A 30 16.33 3.08 -2.09
C LEU A 30 16.29 2.89 -3.61
N ALA A 31 17.01 1.90 -4.14
CA ALA A 31 16.98 1.55 -5.56
C ALA A 31 15.58 1.08 -6.01
N ALA A 32 14.93 0.22 -5.24
CA ALA A 32 13.55 -0.22 -5.52
C ALA A 32 12.55 0.94 -5.48
N SER A 33 12.68 1.86 -4.52
CA SER A 33 11.83 3.06 -4.49
C SER A 33 12.00 3.94 -5.73
N ALA A 34 13.24 4.07 -6.23
CA ALA A 34 13.53 4.83 -7.46
C ALA A 34 13.00 4.11 -8.70
N TRP A 35 13.08 2.78 -8.72
CA TRP A 35 12.51 1.95 -9.79
C TRP A 35 10.98 2.05 -9.87
N LEU A 36 10.31 2.28 -8.73
CA LEU A 36 8.85 2.47 -8.63
C LEU A 36 8.43 3.95 -8.64
N ASP A 37 9.31 4.89 -8.98
CA ASP A 37 8.96 6.31 -9.05
C ASP A 37 7.91 6.58 -10.13
N GLY A 38 6.87 7.33 -9.80
CA GLY A 38 5.69 7.52 -10.65
C GLY A 38 4.61 6.43 -10.52
N PHE A 39 4.83 5.37 -9.72
CA PHE A 39 3.78 4.40 -9.41
C PHE A 39 2.72 5.05 -8.53
N TYR A 40 1.45 5.07 -8.96
CA TYR A 40 0.36 5.71 -8.19
C TYR A 40 0.08 5.07 -6.83
N GLN A 41 0.68 3.91 -6.54
CA GLN A 41 0.64 3.25 -5.23
C GLN A 41 1.99 3.28 -4.50
N LEU A 42 2.94 4.14 -4.91
CA LEU A 42 4.24 4.23 -4.25
C LEU A 42 4.10 4.56 -2.75
N GLU A 43 3.20 5.47 -2.41
CA GLU A 43 2.85 5.75 -1.01
C GLU A 43 2.40 4.49 -0.26
N HIS A 44 1.53 3.67 -0.86
CA HIS A 44 1.01 2.45 -0.25
C HIS A 44 2.12 1.46 0.08
N VAL A 45 3.03 1.19 -0.86
CA VAL A 45 4.12 0.23 -0.61
C VAL A 45 5.16 0.76 0.39
N LEU A 46 5.38 2.08 0.45
CA LEU A 46 6.20 2.71 1.50
C LEU A 46 5.54 2.60 2.88
N ALA A 47 4.23 2.83 2.96
CA ALA A 47 3.45 2.64 4.17
C ALA A 47 3.41 1.16 4.60
N ALA A 48 3.28 0.22 3.67
CA ALA A 48 3.31 -1.21 3.95
C ALA A 48 4.65 -1.61 4.58
N ARG A 49 5.76 -1.10 4.06
CA ARG A 49 7.08 -1.29 4.67
C ARG A 49 7.15 -0.75 6.10
N GLU A 50 6.66 0.46 6.36
CA GLU A 50 6.60 1.05 7.71
C GLU A 50 5.75 0.18 8.66
N TRP A 51 4.57 -0.27 8.21
CA TRP A 51 3.71 -1.16 8.99
C TRP A 51 4.36 -2.50 9.27
N ALA A 52 5.05 -3.10 8.30
CA ALA A 52 5.79 -4.35 8.50
C ALA A 52 6.87 -4.20 9.58
N ILE A 53 7.60 -3.07 9.59
CA ILE A 53 8.59 -2.75 10.64
C ILE A 53 7.91 -2.65 12.02
N ARG A 54 6.80 -1.90 12.08
CA ARG A 54 6.07 -1.66 13.32
C ARG A 54 5.47 -2.94 13.91
N LEU A 55 4.91 -3.81 13.08
CA LEU A 55 4.28 -5.05 13.50
C LEU A 55 5.31 -6.12 13.90
N ALA A 56 6.40 -6.27 13.13
CA ALA A 56 7.40 -7.30 13.39
C ALA A 56 8.31 -7.01 14.59
N ARG A 57 8.43 -5.73 15.00
CA ARG A 57 9.39 -5.19 16.00
C ARG A 57 10.88 -5.35 15.62
N ALA A 58 11.24 -6.45 14.98
CA ALA A 58 12.54 -6.73 14.39
C ALA A 58 12.34 -7.47 13.04
N PRO A 59 11.84 -6.77 12.01
CA PRO A 59 11.58 -7.39 10.70
C PRO A 59 12.88 -7.88 10.05
N SER A 60 12.81 -9.00 9.33
CA SER A 60 13.88 -9.39 8.41
C SER A 60 14.05 -8.36 7.29
N LEU A 61 15.22 -8.34 6.65
CA LEU A 61 15.45 -7.46 5.49
C LEU A 61 14.53 -7.86 4.33
N GLU A 62 14.28 -9.16 4.19
CA GLU A 62 13.37 -9.75 3.22
C GLU A 62 11.93 -9.28 3.42
N LEU A 63 11.44 -9.23 4.66
CA LEU A 63 10.10 -8.74 4.96
C LEU A 63 9.94 -7.26 4.62
N ARG A 64 10.91 -6.43 4.99
CA ARG A 64 10.88 -4.98 4.70
C ARG A 64 10.90 -4.75 3.18
N PHE A 65 11.79 -5.44 2.49
CA PHE A 65 11.92 -5.33 1.05
C PHE A 65 10.66 -5.86 0.33
N ALA A 66 10.16 -7.04 0.71
CA ALA A 66 8.93 -7.61 0.14
C ALA A 66 7.73 -6.66 0.34
N ALA A 67 7.58 -6.04 1.50
CA ALA A 67 6.53 -5.05 1.74
C ALA A 67 6.60 -3.85 0.78
N LEU A 68 7.81 -3.39 0.45
CA LEU A 68 8.04 -2.28 -0.48
C LEU A 68 7.72 -2.61 -1.95
N VAL A 69 7.67 -3.90 -2.31
CA VAL A 69 7.58 -4.31 -3.73
C VAL A 69 6.46 -5.34 -4.01
N HIS A 70 5.66 -5.72 -3.00
CA HIS A 70 4.66 -6.79 -3.12
C HIS A 70 3.66 -6.56 -4.27
N ASP A 71 3.37 -5.30 -4.59
CA ASP A 71 2.43 -4.87 -5.62
C ASP A 71 3.10 -4.29 -6.89
N ALA A 72 4.41 -4.49 -7.05
CA ALA A 72 5.19 -3.93 -8.16
C ALA A 72 4.59 -4.25 -9.54
N GLU A 73 3.94 -5.41 -9.69
CA GLU A 73 3.30 -5.77 -10.97
C GLU A 73 2.31 -4.73 -11.48
N ARG A 74 1.60 -4.03 -10.57
CA ARG A 74 0.59 -3.03 -10.92
C ARG A 74 1.19 -1.78 -11.56
N PHE A 75 2.51 -1.60 -11.47
CA PHE A 75 3.24 -0.54 -12.16
C PHE A 75 3.59 -0.89 -13.61
N PHE A 76 3.67 -2.18 -13.93
CA PHE A 76 4.10 -2.66 -15.25
C PHE A 76 2.92 -3.14 -16.11
N PRO A 77 2.94 -2.88 -17.42
CA PRO A 77 1.85 -3.27 -18.32
C PRO A 77 1.70 -4.79 -18.41
N GLY A 78 0.46 -5.28 -18.55
CA GLY A 78 0.14 -6.70 -18.70
C GLY A 78 -0.26 -7.42 -17.41
N GLY A 79 -0.50 -6.68 -16.32
CA GLY A 79 -1.12 -7.21 -15.11
C GLY A 79 -2.57 -7.67 -15.31
N PRO A 80 -3.14 -8.43 -14.35
CA PRO A 80 -4.54 -8.83 -14.41
C PRO A 80 -5.41 -7.56 -14.48
N SER A 81 -6.15 -7.40 -15.57
CA SER A 81 -6.97 -6.23 -15.82
C SER A 81 -8.34 -6.38 -15.15
N GLY A 82 -8.72 -5.37 -14.35
CA GLY A 82 -10.08 -5.18 -13.88
C GLY A 82 -10.36 -5.60 -12.44
N THR A 83 -11.57 -5.27 -12.02
CA THR A 83 -12.25 -5.77 -10.83
C THR A 83 -12.41 -7.29 -10.94
N PRO A 84 -12.02 -8.08 -9.93
CA PRO A 84 -12.27 -9.51 -9.98
C PRO A 84 -13.78 -9.76 -10.11
N GLN A 85 -14.19 -10.56 -11.11
CA GLN A 85 -15.61 -10.79 -11.39
C GLN A 85 -16.32 -11.54 -10.24
N ASN A 86 -15.56 -12.27 -9.41
CA ASN A 86 -16.07 -13.05 -8.30
C ASN A 86 -15.81 -12.41 -6.92
N GLY A 87 -15.49 -11.12 -6.87
CA GLY A 87 -15.22 -10.40 -5.61
C GLY A 87 -13.74 -10.34 -5.23
N PHE A 88 -13.41 -9.50 -4.26
CA PHE A 88 -12.02 -9.18 -3.93
C PHE A 88 -11.19 -10.33 -3.35
N ASP A 89 -11.85 -11.41 -2.94
CA ASP A 89 -11.24 -12.64 -2.45
C ASP A 89 -11.10 -13.74 -3.52
N ASP A 90 -11.33 -13.43 -4.81
CA ASP A 90 -11.17 -14.37 -5.92
C ASP A 90 -9.74 -14.98 -5.92
N PRO A 91 -9.60 -16.29 -5.63
CA PRO A 91 -8.30 -16.92 -5.46
C PRO A 91 -7.48 -16.95 -6.75
N ASP A 92 -8.12 -17.01 -7.92
CA ASP A 92 -7.42 -17.03 -9.20
C ASP A 92 -6.81 -15.66 -9.49
N TYR A 93 -7.57 -14.58 -9.19
CA TYR A 93 -7.06 -13.22 -9.29
C TYR A 93 -5.87 -12.99 -8.35
N LEU A 94 -6.01 -13.34 -7.07
CA LEU A 94 -4.95 -13.15 -6.07
C LEU A 94 -3.69 -13.96 -6.41
N PHE A 95 -3.86 -15.18 -6.94
CA PHE A 95 -2.74 -16.01 -7.37
C PHE A 95 -1.98 -15.40 -8.57
N VAL A 96 -2.70 -14.95 -9.61
CA VAL A 96 -2.08 -14.32 -10.78
C VAL A 96 -1.36 -13.03 -10.39
N HIS A 97 -2.01 -12.19 -9.58
CA HIS A 97 -1.44 -10.93 -9.10
C HIS A 97 -0.14 -11.14 -8.30
N SER A 98 -0.18 -11.98 -7.26
CA SER A 98 0.99 -12.24 -6.43
C SER A 98 2.12 -12.95 -7.17
N THR A 99 1.79 -13.91 -8.06
CA THR A 99 2.81 -14.62 -8.87
C THR A 99 3.52 -13.69 -9.83
N ARG A 100 2.76 -12.84 -10.53
CA ARG A 100 3.35 -11.89 -11.48
C ARG A 100 4.26 -10.88 -10.77
N SER A 101 3.85 -10.38 -9.61
CA SER A 101 4.68 -9.47 -8.83
C SER A 101 5.97 -10.14 -8.36
N ALA A 102 5.85 -11.37 -7.87
CA ALA A 102 6.99 -12.18 -7.46
C ALA A 102 7.98 -12.46 -8.62
N ASP A 103 7.49 -12.63 -9.85
CA ASP A 103 8.33 -12.83 -11.05
C ASP A 103 9.05 -11.55 -11.46
N ILE A 104 8.34 -10.42 -11.52
CA ILE A 104 8.92 -9.12 -11.88
C ILE A 104 10.01 -8.72 -10.88
N VAL A 105 9.73 -8.86 -9.57
CA VAL A 105 10.69 -8.50 -8.52
C VAL A 105 11.90 -9.42 -8.54
N ASP A 106 11.72 -10.74 -8.74
CA ASP A 106 12.86 -11.66 -8.81
C ASP A 106 13.77 -11.38 -10.03
N ALA A 107 13.17 -11.02 -11.17
CA ALA A 107 13.92 -10.58 -12.34
C ALA A 107 14.69 -9.28 -12.07
N TRP A 108 14.04 -8.28 -11.47
CA TRP A 108 14.70 -7.02 -11.11
C TRP A 108 15.86 -7.24 -10.13
N LEU A 109 15.69 -8.07 -9.11
CA LEU A 109 16.74 -8.43 -8.15
C LEU A 109 17.92 -9.13 -8.84
N ALA A 110 17.66 -10.00 -9.81
CA ALA A 110 18.70 -10.69 -10.56
C ALA A 110 19.56 -9.74 -11.41
N GLU A 111 18.99 -8.61 -11.85
CA GLU A 111 19.66 -7.64 -12.72
C GLU A 111 20.34 -6.49 -11.97
N ASN A 112 19.85 -6.14 -10.76
CA ASN A 112 20.22 -4.90 -10.08
C ASN A 112 21.07 -5.10 -8.82
N ASP A 113 21.23 -6.33 -8.32
CA ASP A 113 22.03 -6.57 -7.12
C ASP A 113 22.66 -7.96 -7.07
N ASP A 114 23.91 -8.05 -7.53
CA ASP A 114 24.77 -9.24 -7.44
C ASP A 114 25.07 -9.66 -5.98
N THR A 115 24.79 -8.80 -4.99
CA THR A 115 25.00 -9.10 -3.58
C THR A 115 23.82 -9.81 -2.93
N THR A 116 22.65 -9.85 -3.60
CA THR A 116 21.50 -10.58 -3.07
C THR A 116 21.71 -12.09 -3.17
N SER A 117 21.78 -12.74 -2.02
CA SER A 117 21.89 -14.20 -1.98
C SER A 117 20.66 -14.88 -2.58
N ALA A 118 20.82 -16.08 -3.12
CA ALA A 118 19.70 -16.90 -3.58
C ALA A 118 18.68 -17.18 -2.46
N ALA A 119 19.12 -17.22 -1.20
CA ALA A 119 18.25 -17.38 -0.04
C ALA A 119 17.36 -16.14 0.19
N PHE A 120 17.94 -14.94 0.08
CA PHE A 120 17.21 -13.67 0.19
C PHE A 120 16.13 -13.58 -0.89
N ARG A 121 16.51 -13.78 -2.16
CA ARG A 121 15.57 -13.76 -3.31
C ARG A 121 14.42 -14.76 -3.13
N LYS A 122 14.76 -16.00 -2.76
CA LYS A 122 13.75 -17.05 -2.49
C LYS A 122 12.78 -16.63 -1.39
N ARG A 123 13.27 -15.99 -0.32
CA ARG A 123 12.43 -15.57 0.80
C ARG A 123 11.56 -14.37 0.45
N VAL A 124 12.08 -13.36 -0.24
CA VAL A 124 11.29 -12.25 -0.80
C VAL A 124 10.18 -12.78 -1.70
N ARG A 125 10.52 -13.67 -2.64
CA ARG A 125 9.54 -14.30 -3.53
C ARG A 125 8.42 -15.01 -2.75
N ALA A 126 8.79 -15.81 -1.74
CA ALA A 126 7.81 -16.52 -0.92
C ALA A 126 6.87 -15.58 -0.15
N LEU A 127 7.39 -14.47 0.36
CA LEU A 127 6.59 -13.45 1.05
C LEU A 127 5.61 -12.78 0.09
N ILE A 128 6.06 -12.36 -1.10
CA ILE A 128 5.18 -11.75 -2.12
C ILE A 128 4.10 -12.73 -2.55
N LEU A 129 4.42 -14.01 -2.78
CA LEU A 129 3.40 -15.04 -3.12
C LEU A 129 2.33 -15.26 -2.04
N ARG A 130 2.57 -14.80 -0.81
CA ARG A 130 1.71 -15.01 0.34
C ARG A 130 1.08 -13.72 0.88
N HIS A 131 1.41 -12.56 0.32
CA HIS A 131 0.97 -11.27 0.89
C HIS A 131 -0.55 -11.10 0.91
N GLU A 132 -1.28 -11.76 0.01
CA GLU A 132 -2.75 -11.69 -0.03
C GLU A 132 -3.43 -12.59 1.02
N ILE A 133 -2.80 -13.69 1.42
CA ILE A 133 -3.44 -14.78 2.19
C ILE A 133 -2.77 -15.07 3.54
N GLY A 134 -1.54 -14.61 3.75
CA GLY A 134 -0.72 -14.99 4.89
C GLY A 134 -0.34 -16.48 4.89
N GLY A 135 0.02 -17.01 6.06
CA GLY A 135 0.29 -18.44 6.23
C GLY A 135 1.20 -18.78 7.40
N ASN A 136 2.22 -17.95 7.62
CA ASN A 136 3.10 -17.99 8.78
C ASN A 136 3.35 -16.59 9.34
N ARG A 137 4.19 -16.48 10.38
CA ARG A 137 4.40 -15.24 11.11
C ARG A 137 4.69 -14.02 10.23
N GLU A 138 5.68 -14.08 9.35
CA GLU A 138 6.03 -12.90 8.53
C GLU A 138 5.07 -12.72 7.35
N GLU A 139 4.49 -13.79 6.82
CA GLU A 139 3.47 -13.71 5.77
C GLU A 139 2.20 -13.05 6.30
N ASP A 140 1.78 -13.38 7.53
CA ASP A 140 0.66 -12.75 8.22
C ASP A 140 0.96 -11.28 8.55
N ILE A 141 2.21 -10.96 8.91
CA ILE A 141 2.64 -9.56 9.11
C ILE A 141 2.60 -8.79 7.80
N LEU A 142 3.12 -9.34 6.70
CA LEU A 142 3.10 -8.69 5.39
C LEU A 142 1.66 -8.46 4.92
N GLN A 143 0.79 -9.46 5.06
CA GLN A 143 -0.63 -9.35 4.73
C GLN A 143 -1.34 -8.28 5.56
N ALA A 144 -1.07 -8.22 6.86
CA ALA A 144 -1.59 -7.18 7.74
C ALA A 144 -1.04 -5.80 7.39
N ALA A 145 0.23 -5.70 7.03
CA ALA A 145 0.89 -4.46 6.64
C ALA A 145 0.31 -3.87 5.35
N ASP A 146 0.09 -4.71 4.33
CA ASP A 146 -0.62 -4.35 3.09
C ASP A 146 -2.06 -3.88 3.38
N SER A 147 -2.75 -4.56 4.29
CA SER A 147 -4.11 -4.16 4.69
C SER A 147 -4.17 -2.82 5.42
N LEU A 148 -3.24 -2.60 6.33
CA LEU A 148 -3.11 -1.34 7.05
C LEU A 148 -2.70 -0.20 6.12
N SER A 149 -1.74 -0.42 5.22
CA SER A 149 -1.35 0.61 4.25
C SER A 149 -2.52 0.97 3.35
N PHE A 150 -3.23 -0.01 2.78
CA PHE A 150 -4.41 0.24 1.95
C PHE A 150 -5.43 1.14 2.67
N LEU A 151 -5.84 0.76 3.87
CA LEU A 151 -6.82 1.52 4.65
C LEU A 151 -6.32 2.90 5.07
N SER A 152 -5.00 3.05 5.27
CA SER A 152 -4.39 4.29 5.75
C SER A 152 -4.02 5.29 4.64
N THR A 153 -3.86 4.86 3.38
CA THR A 153 -3.35 5.71 2.28
C THR A 153 -4.29 5.86 1.08
N PHE A 154 -5.28 4.98 0.90
CA PHE A 154 -6.13 4.94 -0.32
C PHE A 154 -7.55 5.49 -0.16
N ASP A 155 -7.79 6.34 0.82
CA ASP A 155 -9.07 7.04 0.94
C ASP A 155 -9.48 7.80 -0.34
N TRP A 156 -8.53 8.45 -0.99
CA TRP A 156 -8.75 9.11 -2.27
C TRP A 156 -8.97 8.15 -3.44
N LEU A 157 -8.35 6.97 -3.44
CA LEU A 157 -8.42 6.01 -4.55
C LEU A 157 -9.78 5.31 -4.59
N VAL A 158 -10.32 4.91 -3.44
CA VAL A 158 -11.66 4.31 -3.39
C VAL A 158 -12.75 5.32 -3.75
N VAL A 159 -12.55 6.60 -3.40
CA VAL A 159 -13.40 7.71 -3.86
C VAL A 159 -13.31 7.87 -5.38
N SER A 160 -12.11 7.83 -5.96
CA SER A 160 -11.95 7.96 -7.41
C SER A 160 -12.62 6.80 -8.15
N TRP A 161 -12.50 5.56 -7.66
CA TRP A 161 -13.19 4.40 -8.24
C TRP A 161 -14.70 4.60 -8.36
N VAL A 162 -15.36 5.18 -7.35
CA VAL A 162 -16.79 5.46 -7.40
C VAL A 162 -17.11 6.61 -8.35
N ARG A 163 -16.33 7.69 -8.31
CA ARG A 163 -16.53 8.86 -9.19
C ARG A 163 -16.34 8.52 -10.66
N ASP A 164 -15.35 7.70 -10.97
CA ASP A 164 -15.01 7.28 -12.33
C ASP A 164 -15.95 6.18 -12.85
N GLY A 165 -16.91 5.73 -12.02
CA GLY A 165 -17.91 4.73 -12.39
C GLY A 165 -17.39 3.30 -12.44
N HIS A 166 -16.19 3.04 -11.88
CA HIS A 166 -15.64 1.68 -11.79
C HIS A 166 -16.38 0.83 -10.75
N TYR A 167 -16.89 1.45 -9.68
CA TYR A 167 -17.61 0.77 -8.61
C TYR A 167 -18.79 1.59 -8.11
N THR A 168 -19.77 0.91 -7.50
CA THR A 168 -20.74 1.57 -6.62
C THR A 168 -20.10 1.84 -5.24
N ILE A 169 -20.71 2.69 -4.42
CA ILE A 169 -20.30 2.88 -3.01
C ILE A 169 -20.28 1.53 -2.28
N ALA A 170 -21.31 0.71 -2.45
CA ALA A 170 -21.38 -0.61 -1.81
C ALA A 170 -20.25 -1.53 -2.28
N GLY A 171 -20.00 -1.61 -3.60
CA GLY A 171 -18.93 -2.44 -4.15
C GLY A 171 -17.53 -1.99 -3.73
N ALA A 172 -17.26 -0.68 -3.65
CA ALA A 172 -16.02 -0.20 -3.07
C ALA A 172 -15.93 -0.48 -1.56
N GLY A 173 -17.07 -0.48 -0.84
CA GLY A 173 -17.17 -0.85 0.57
C GLY A 173 -16.78 -2.31 0.82
N GLU A 174 -17.18 -3.23 -0.05
CA GLU A 174 -16.77 -4.65 0.01
C GLU A 174 -15.25 -4.82 -0.01
N LYS A 175 -14.51 -3.97 -0.74
CA LYS A 175 -13.04 -3.98 -0.70
C LYS A 175 -12.53 -3.61 0.69
N LEU A 176 -13.09 -2.56 1.30
CA LEU A 176 -12.68 -2.08 2.61
C LEU A 176 -12.95 -3.15 3.68
N ASP A 177 -14.12 -3.78 3.61
CA ASP A 177 -14.49 -4.90 4.48
C ASP A 177 -13.52 -6.05 4.32
N TRP A 178 -13.18 -6.42 3.09
CA TRP A 178 -12.21 -7.46 2.82
C TRP A 178 -10.82 -7.14 3.39
N MET A 179 -10.30 -5.93 3.17
CA MET A 179 -9.00 -5.51 3.74
C MET A 179 -9.00 -5.59 5.26
N LEU A 180 -10.09 -5.19 5.93
CA LEU A 180 -10.18 -5.29 7.40
C LEU A 180 -10.30 -6.76 7.87
N ASN A 181 -11.14 -7.55 7.20
CA ASN A 181 -11.50 -8.89 7.66
C ASN A 181 -10.41 -9.94 7.41
N ARG A 182 -9.57 -9.75 6.39
CA ARG A 182 -8.49 -10.68 6.08
C ARG A 182 -7.33 -10.62 7.07
N ILE A 183 -7.18 -9.54 7.83
CA ILE A 183 -6.07 -9.34 8.77
C ILE A 183 -6.02 -10.48 9.79
N ARG A 184 -4.92 -11.24 9.78
CA ARG A 184 -4.71 -12.40 10.66
C ARG A 184 -4.01 -12.05 11.99
N VAL A 185 -3.34 -10.91 12.04
CA VAL A 185 -2.64 -10.38 13.24
C VAL A 185 -3.63 -9.60 14.11
N PRO A 186 -4.04 -10.07 15.30
CA PRO A 186 -5.10 -9.45 16.09
C PRO A 186 -4.86 -7.97 16.40
N GLU A 187 -3.65 -7.61 16.83
CA GLU A 187 -3.28 -6.23 17.16
C GLU A 187 -3.30 -5.32 15.93
N ALA A 188 -2.97 -5.86 14.75
CA ALA A 188 -3.05 -5.10 13.49
C ALA A 188 -4.50 -4.79 13.12
N ARG A 189 -5.44 -5.69 13.42
CA ARG A 189 -6.87 -5.46 13.16
C ARG A 189 -7.42 -4.32 14.00
N GLU A 190 -7.02 -4.23 15.26
CA GLU A 190 -7.39 -3.11 16.14
C GLU A 190 -6.83 -1.78 15.61
N LEU A 191 -5.57 -1.77 15.17
CA LEU A 191 -4.93 -0.61 14.55
C LEU A 191 -5.61 -0.18 13.25
N ALA A 192 -6.26 -1.10 12.53
CA ALA A 192 -6.95 -0.82 11.27
C ALA A 192 -8.28 -0.08 11.47
N LEU A 193 -8.95 -0.22 12.63
CA LEU A 193 -10.31 0.30 12.83
C LEU A 193 -10.44 1.83 12.63
N PRO A 194 -9.55 2.69 13.17
CA PRO A 194 -9.65 4.13 12.92
C PRO A 194 -9.46 4.50 11.45
N PHE A 195 -8.59 3.78 10.74
CA PHE A 195 -8.38 3.97 9.30
C PHE A 195 -9.61 3.54 8.51
N TYR A 196 -10.17 2.37 8.82
CA TYR A 196 -11.40 1.85 8.23
C TYR A 196 -12.57 2.84 8.38
N VAL A 197 -12.80 3.39 9.58
CA VAL A 197 -13.86 4.39 9.80
C VAL A 197 -13.63 5.63 8.94
N ARG A 198 -12.38 6.12 8.85
CA ARG A 198 -12.04 7.29 8.04
C ARG A 198 -12.31 7.05 6.55
N ILE A 199 -11.83 5.94 6.00
CA ILE A 199 -11.97 5.63 4.58
C ILE A 199 -13.42 5.33 4.19
N VAL A 200 -14.20 4.65 5.05
CA VAL A 200 -15.65 4.47 4.84
C VAL A 200 -16.36 5.82 4.84
N THR A 201 -16.05 6.71 5.79
CA THR A 201 -16.64 8.06 5.83
C THR A 201 -16.31 8.86 4.55
N ALA A 202 -15.09 8.71 4.03
CA ALA A 202 -14.69 9.33 2.77
C ALA A 202 -15.50 8.76 1.59
N LEU A 203 -15.65 7.44 1.55
CA LEU A 203 -16.37 6.71 0.50
C LEU A 203 -17.88 7.03 0.48
N GLU A 204 -18.52 7.15 1.64
CA GLU A 204 -19.94 7.55 1.74
C GLU A 204 -20.18 8.96 1.18
N ARG A 205 -19.14 9.81 1.23
CA ARG A 205 -19.11 11.16 0.68
C ARG A 205 -18.41 11.24 -0.68
N ALA A 206 -18.24 10.12 -1.40
CA ALA A 206 -17.50 10.11 -2.66
C ALA A 206 -18.11 11.04 -3.73
N LYS A 207 -19.41 11.34 -3.63
CA LYS A 207 -20.12 12.28 -4.52
C LYS A 207 -19.91 13.76 -4.16
N ASP A 208 -19.36 14.05 -2.98
CA ASP A 208 -19.02 15.41 -2.57
C ASP A 208 -17.67 15.76 -3.20
N ASP A 209 -17.50 16.97 -3.76
CA ASP A 209 -16.25 17.41 -4.41
C ASP A 209 -15.08 17.67 -3.43
N SER A 210 -15.16 17.19 -2.18
CA SER A 210 -14.22 17.52 -1.10
C SER A 210 -12.86 16.83 -1.18
N VAL A 211 -12.66 15.87 -2.10
CA VAL A 211 -11.41 15.10 -2.26
C VAL A 211 -10.76 15.43 -3.59
N ASP A 212 -9.55 16.00 -3.56
CA ASP A 212 -8.70 16.21 -4.74
C ASP A 212 -7.98 14.91 -5.12
N THR A 213 -8.65 14.06 -5.90
CA THR A 213 -8.10 12.76 -6.33
C THR A 213 -6.90 12.91 -7.27
N VAL A 214 -6.82 14.00 -8.04
CA VAL A 214 -5.72 14.26 -8.98
C VAL A 214 -4.47 14.70 -8.24
N GLY A 215 -4.60 15.64 -7.30
CA GLY A 215 -3.51 16.07 -6.43
C GLY A 215 -2.98 14.94 -5.56
N ARG A 216 -3.89 14.14 -4.97
CA ARG A 216 -3.50 12.95 -4.18
C ARG A 216 -2.77 11.91 -5.02
N ARG A 217 -3.24 11.61 -6.23
CA ARG A 217 -2.52 10.71 -7.16
C ARG A 217 -1.10 11.21 -7.43
N ARG A 218 -0.90 12.50 -7.70
CA ARG A 218 0.45 13.07 -7.92
C ARG A 218 1.34 12.90 -6.69
N GLN A 219 0.86 13.29 -5.51
CA GLN A 219 1.61 13.15 -4.26
C GLN A 219 1.95 11.68 -3.95
N ALA A 220 0.98 10.77 -4.13
CA ALA A 220 1.15 9.35 -3.84
C ALA A 220 2.11 8.64 -4.80
N SER A 221 2.42 9.25 -5.96
CA SER A 221 3.37 8.74 -6.95
C SER A 221 4.74 9.40 -6.93
N ASP A 222 4.90 10.51 -6.21
CA ASP A 222 6.12 11.33 -6.24
C ASP A 222 7.09 10.87 -5.16
N ARG A 223 8.12 10.12 -5.55
CA ARG A 223 9.15 9.64 -4.64
C ARG A 223 9.86 10.78 -3.91
N ALA A 224 10.17 11.87 -4.62
CA ALA A 224 10.92 12.98 -4.05
C ALA A 224 10.11 13.68 -2.95
N HIS A 225 8.81 13.86 -3.16
CA HIS A 225 7.88 14.34 -2.14
C HIS A 225 7.79 13.37 -0.95
N LEU A 226 7.55 12.08 -1.20
CA LEU A 226 7.32 11.07 -0.16
C LEU A 226 8.55 10.81 0.74
N LEU A 227 9.75 10.87 0.18
CA LEU A 227 11.02 10.72 0.90
C LEU A 227 11.66 12.06 1.31
N GLY A 228 11.09 13.18 0.84
CA GLY A 228 11.61 14.53 1.06
C GLY A 228 12.97 14.75 0.43
N THR A 229 13.25 14.16 -0.73
CA THR A 229 14.51 14.35 -1.45
C THR A 229 14.45 15.49 -2.46
N GLY A 230 13.31 16.19 -2.56
CA GLY A 230 13.15 17.39 -3.37
C GLY A 230 13.85 18.60 -2.71
N ASN A 231 14.91 19.09 -3.35
CA ASN A 231 15.68 20.29 -2.98
C ASN A 231 16.27 20.33 -1.56
N ALA A 232 17.45 19.72 -1.40
CA ALA A 232 18.53 20.48 -0.75
C ALA A 232 18.82 21.67 -1.66
N THR A 233 18.36 22.87 -1.29
CA THR A 233 18.82 24.10 -1.92
C THR A 233 20.35 24.06 -1.94
N ALA A 234 20.93 24.05 -3.15
CA ALA A 234 22.33 24.38 -3.34
C ALA A 234 22.58 25.73 -2.65
N VAL A 235 23.39 25.71 -1.59
CA VAL A 235 23.98 26.89 -0.97
C VAL A 235 25.35 27.11 -1.59
#